data_AF-A0A081L6I1-F1
#
_entry.id   AF-A0A081L6I1-F1
#
_cell.length_a   1.000
_cell.length_b   1.000
_cell.length_c   1.000
_cell.angle_alpha   90.00
_cell.angle_beta   90.00
_cell.angle_gamma   90.00
#
_symmetry.space_group_name_H-M   'P 1'
#
loop_
_entity.id
_entity.type
_entity.pdbx_description
1 polymer ?
#
loop_
_entity_poly.entity_id
_entity_poly.type
_entity_poly.pdbx_seq_one_letter_code
_entity_poly.pdbx_strand_id
1 'polypeptide(L)'
;MEFMDRPYVSKGSHPVENGRYLIATNEIDRLYDSICHWINNRAPGAIVYGRPRLGKSKAIEYIRKILTSEFDMMLPVYKIICRHYKNANEGIFFEDILKDIGHNLPFNGKANIKRDRLSRFLIEQGEKSRQHRVILFLDEAHRLQELHYGWLMDIYNELDFAGVHLTVILVGQNELLYQRTAFIRAKKAQLIGRFMVHEYEFTGIKDLKDLKPCLSGYDNDSEYPIGSGWSYARYFFPTAFDEGYRLNQCAEDLMEVFTELRRKAGLTKPVEIPMQYLTLTIEYALRKFGANGENLEWLSKAHWEEAITRSGYVESEIYLDII
;
A
#
# COMPACT_ATOMS: atom_id res chain seq x y z
N MET A 1 -17.64 31.28 18.71
CA MET A 1 -17.28 29.89 18.32
C MET A 1 -17.87 29.00 19.40
N GLU A 2 -18.86 28.20 19.08
CA GLU A 2 -19.27 27.11 19.98
C GLU A 2 -18.07 26.18 20.12
N PHE A 3 -17.56 26.03 21.35
CA PHE A 3 -16.64 24.94 21.66
C PHE A 3 -17.45 23.66 21.48
N MET A 4 -17.28 22.98 20.33
CA MET A 4 -17.82 21.63 20.20
C MET A 4 -17.11 20.76 21.22
N ASP A 5 -17.87 20.11 22.11
CA ASP A 5 -17.33 19.19 23.11
C ASP A 5 -16.71 17.95 22.46
N ARG A 6 -15.75 17.34 23.16
CA ARG A 6 -15.11 16.09 22.74
C ARG A 6 -16.16 14.98 22.57
N PRO A 7 -16.26 14.34 21.39
CA PRO A 7 -17.30 13.35 21.13
C PRO A 7 -17.07 12.11 21.99
N TYR A 8 -18.16 11.51 22.45
CA TYR A 8 -18.11 10.20 23.08
C TYR A 8 -17.83 9.13 22.02
N VAL A 9 -16.79 8.32 22.25
CA VAL A 9 -16.39 7.20 21.39
C VAL A 9 -16.22 5.99 22.29
N SER A 10 -16.81 4.85 21.90
CA SER A 10 -16.70 3.63 22.69
C SER A 10 -15.27 3.08 22.65
N LYS A 11 -14.80 2.57 23.78
CA LYS A 11 -13.44 2.05 23.93
C LYS A 11 -13.16 0.95 22.90
N GLY A 12 -12.06 1.08 22.15
CA GLY A 12 -11.63 0.17 21.09
C GLY A 12 -12.25 0.45 19.71
N SER A 13 -13.15 1.43 19.60
CA SER A 13 -13.83 1.74 18.32
C SER A 13 -13.18 2.86 17.52
N HIS A 14 -12.38 3.73 18.16
CA HIS A 14 -11.69 4.80 17.47
C HIS A 14 -10.73 4.20 16.41
N PRO A 15 -10.63 4.76 15.19
CA PRO A 15 -9.77 4.21 14.13
C PRO A 15 -8.29 4.02 14.55
N VAL A 16 -7.73 4.94 15.33
CA VAL A 16 -6.39 4.83 15.93
C VAL A 16 -6.26 3.64 16.89
N GLU A 17 -7.35 3.17 17.50
CA GLU A 17 -7.34 2.03 18.43
C GLU A 17 -7.48 0.68 17.73
N ASN A 18 -8.09 0.64 16.53
CA ASN A 18 -8.36 -0.58 15.79
C ASN A 18 -7.60 -0.70 14.44
N GLY A 19 -6.80 0.30 14.08
CA GLY A 19 -5.97 0.32 12.87
C GLY A 19 -6.76 0.45 11.57
N ARG A 20 -8.05 0.83 11.62
CA ARG A 20 -8.91 0.92 10.43
C ARG A 20 -8.99 2.35 9.90
N TYR A 21 -7.87 2.88 9.44
CA TYR A 21 -7.78 4.17 8.76
C TYR A 21 -6.74 4.13 7.64
N LEU A 22 -6.72 5.18 6.83
CA LEU A 22 -5.71 5.42 5.80
C LEU A 22 -5.11 6.80 6.07
N ILE A 23 -3.81 6.92 5.87
CA ILE A 23 -3.07 8.18 5.89
C ILE A 23 -2.46 8.34 4.51
N ALA A 24 -2.70 9.48 3.88
CA ALA A 24 -2.06 9.82 2.62
C ALA A 24 -0.56 10.03 2.83
N THR A 25 0.24 9.63 1.86
CA THR A 25 1.69 9.84 1.88
C THR A 25 2.14 10.34 0.51
N ASN A 26 3.15 11.21 0.47
CA ASN A 26 3.70 11.68 -0.81
C ASN A 26 4.18 10.52 -1.69
N GLU A 27 4.59 9.40 -1.09
CA GLU A 27 5.01 8.21 -1.84
C GLU A 27 3.85 7.57 -2.60
N ILE A 28 2.63 7.63 -2.06
CA ILE A 28 1.42 7.19 -2.77
C ILE A 28 1.17 8.10 -3.97
N ASP A 29 1.35 9.42 -3.83
CA ASP A 29 1.17 10.38 -4.94
C ASP A 29 2.23 10.17 -6.04
N ARG A 30 3.50 10.00 -5.66
CA ARG A 30 4.59 9.69 -6.61
C ARG A 30 4.34 8.38 -7.37
N LEU A 31 3.85 7.35 -6.66
CA LEU A 31 3.46 6.09 -7.29
C LEU A 31 2.24 6.28 -8.21
N TYR A 32 1.25 7.06 -7.78
CA TYR A 32 0.06 7.38 -8.58
C TYR A 32 0.44 8.03 -9.91
N ASP A 33 1.29 9.06 -9.88
CA ASP A 33 1.77 9.74 -11.08
C ASP A 33 2.47 8.77 -12.06
N SER A 34 3.30 7.87 -11.52
CA SER A 34 3.99 6.85 -12.30
C SER A 34 3.02 5.86 -12.93
N ILE A 35 2.01 5.41 -12.18
CA ILE A 35 0.96 4.51 -12.68
C ILE A 35 0.12 5.20 -13.76
N CYS A 36 -0.29 6.45 -13.54
CA CYS A 36 -1.02 7.24 -14.53
C CYS A 36 -0.20 7.39 -15.82
N HIS A 37 1.10 7.65 -15.71
CA HIS A 37 2.00 7.69 -16.87
C HIS A 37 2.02 6.35 -17.63
N TRP A 38 2.15 5.22 -16.93
CA TRP A 38 2.14 3.90 -17.55
C TRP A 38 0.80 3.57 -18.22
N ILE A 39 -0.32 3.88 -17.56
CA ILE A 39 -1.67 3.65 -18.10
C ILE A 39 -1.89 4.51 -19.34
N ASN A 40 -1.54 5.81 -19.28
CA ASN A 40 -1.73 6.72 -20.41
C ASN A 40 -0.91 6.33 -21.63
N ASN A 41 0.31 5.84 -21.42
CA ASN A 41 1.20 5.36 -22.48
C ASN A 41 0.92 3.92 -22.94
N ARG A 42 -0.11 3.27 -22.39
CA ARG A 42 -0.45 1.86 -22.70
C ARG A 42 0.75 0.94 -22.47
N ALA A 43 1.44 1.13 -21.35
CA ALA A 43 2.48 0.20 -20.96
C ALA A 43 1.86 -1.18 -20.64
N PRO A 44 2.44 -2.28 -21.14
CA PRO A 44 1.89 -3.62 -20.93
C PRO A 44 2.07 -4.10 -19.48
N GLY A 45 3.13 -3.66 -18.81
CA GLY A 45 3.31 -3.98 -17.40
C GLY A 45 4.50 -3.30 -16.73
N ALA A 46 4.46 -3.32 -15.40
CA ALA A 46 5.41 -2.65 -14.52
C ALA A 46 5.62 -3.45 -13.24
N ILE A 47 6.75 -3.21 -12.57
CA ILE A 47 7.05 -3.72 -11.23
C ILE A 47 7.05 -2.54 -10.24
N VAL A 48 6.34 -2.73 -9.13
CA VAL A 48 6.45 -1.90 -7.92
C VAL A 48 7.06 -2.78 -6.83
N TYR A 49 8.29 -2.49 -6.43
CA TYR A 49 9.01 -3.27 -5.43
C TYR A 49 9.41 -2.40 -4.24
N GLY A 50 9.78 -3.04 -3.14
CA GLY A 50 10.30 -2.36 -1.96
C GLY A 50 10.26 -3.29 -0.76
N ARG A 51 10.92 -2.93 0.34
CA ARG A 51 10.99 -3.79 1.53
C ARG A 51 9.61 -4.02 2.17
N PRO A 52 9.43 -5.03 3.04
CA PRO A 52 8.17 -5.28 3.72
C PRO A 52 7.68 -4.07 4.54
N ARG A 53 6.36 -4.02 4.82
CA ARG A 53 5.75 -3.07 5.78
C ARG A 53 5.78 -1.59 5.40
N LEU A 54 6.19 -1.25 4.18
CA LEU A 54 6.14 0.13 3.68
C LEU A 54 4.72 0.65 3.38
N GLY A 55 3.73 -0.23 3.26
CA GLY A 55 2.34 0.16 2.97
C GLY A 55 1.89 -0.04 1.51
N LYS A 56 2.69 -0.72 0.68
CA LYS A 56 2.38 -1.03 -0.74
C LYS A 56 0.94 -1.53 -0.95
N SER A 57 0.51 -2.55 -0.19
CA SER A 57 -0.83 -3.12 -0.34
C SER A 57 -1.96 -2.13 -0.05
N LYS A 58 -1.74 -1.15 0.85
CA LYS A 58 -2.68 -0.06 1.14
C LYS A 58 -2.63 1.03 0.08
N ALA A 59 -1.44 1.34 -0.45
CA ALA A 59 -1.27 2.24 -1.58
C ALA A 59 -2.06 1.75 -2.80
N ILE A 60 -2.01 0.46 -3.13
CA ILE A 60 -2.82 -0.13 -4.22
C ILE A 60 -4.32 0.09 -3.99
N GLU A 61 -4.82 -0.13 -2.77
CA GLU A 61 -6.25 0.06 -2.47
C GLU A 61 -6.67 1.52 -2.64
N TYR A 62 -5.82 2.45 -2.22
CA TYR A 62 -6.07 3.88 -2.36
C TYR A 62 -6.06 4.29 -3.84
N ILE A 63 -5.01 3.93 -4.58
CA ILE A 63 -4.86 4.23 -6.00
C ILE A 63 -5.98 3.60 -6.82
N ARG A 64 -6.40 2.36 -6.52
CA ARG A 64 -7.54 1.72 -7.20
C ARG A 64 -8.82 2.55 -7.05
N LYS A 65 -9.10 3.08 -5.86
CA LYS A 65 -10.27 3.93 -5.61
C LYS A 65 -10.20 5.21 -6.43
N ILE A 66 -9.04 5.88 -6.44
CA ILE A 66 -8.82 7.11 -7.21
C ILE A 66 -8.94 6.86 -8.71
N LEU A 67 -8.25 5.84 -9.23
CA LEU A 67 -8.32 5.49 -10.66
C LEU A 67 -9.77 5.20 -11.10
N THR A 68 -10.58 4.62 -10.21
CA THR A 68 -11.99 4.35 -10.52
C THR A 68 -12.83 5.63 -10.52
N SER A 69 -12.53 6.60 -9.66
CA SER A 69 -13.27 7.86 -9.56
C SER A 69 -12.83 8.93 -10.56
N GLU A 70 -11.53 9.10 -10.79
CA GLU A 70 -10.99 10.16 -11.66
C GLU A 70 -11.08 9.83 -13.14
N PHE A 71 -10.99 8.55 -13.52
CA PHE A 71 -11.01 8.22 -14.94
C PHE A 71 -12.40 8.32 -15.59
N ASP A 72 -13.51 8.50 -14.86
CA ASP A 72 -14.89 8.71 -15.36
C ASP A 72 -15.34 7.80 -16.55
N MET A 73 -14.61 6.70 -16.80
CA MET A 73 -14.64 5.94 -18.06
C MET A 73 -14.83 4.45 -17.85
N MET A 74 -15.31 4.03 -16.68
CA MET A 74 -15.48 2.61 -16.34
C MET A 74 -14.18 1.81 -16.57
N LEU A 75 -13.02 2.35 -16.19
CA LEU A 75 -11.75 1.64 -16.29
C LEU A 75 -11.77 0.45 -15.31
N PRO A 76 -11.74 -0.80 -15.77
CA PRO A 76 -11.73 -1.96 -14.90
C PRO A 76 -10.36 -2.10 -14.25
N VAL A 77 -10.31 -1.87 -12.94
CA VAL A 77 -9.09 -1.98 -12.14
C VAL A 77 -9.31 -3.03 -11.06
N TYR A 78 -8.54 -4.12 -11.12
CA TYR A 78 -8.64 -5.22 -10.16
C TYR A 78 -7.35 -5.37 -9.37
N LYS A 79 -7.49 -5.84 -8.13
CA LYS A 79 -6.37 -6.28 -7.29
C LYS A 79 -6.49 -7.78 -7.07
N ILE A 80 -5.41 -8.48 -7.32
CA ILE A 80 -5.26 -9.92 -7.17
C ILE A 80 -4.19 -10.15 -6.10
N ILE A 81 -4.42 -11.08 -5.19
CA ILE A 81 -3.44 -11.46 -4.17
C ILE A 81 -2.75 -12.75 -4.61
N CYS A 82 -1.43 -12.68 -4.83
CA CYS A 82 -0.63 -13.87 -5.11
C CYS A 82 -0.46 -14.71 -3.84
N ARG A 83 -1.19 -15.82 -3.77
CA ARG A 83 -1.15 -16.74 -2.64
C ARG A 83 0.04 -17.70 -2.73
N HIS A 84 0.50 -18.19 -1.58
CA HIS A 84 1.61 -19.13 -1.51
C HIS A 84 1.10 -20.56 -1.72
N TYR A 85 1.73 -21.28 -2.65
CA TYR A 85 1.50 -22.69 -2.90
C TYR A 85 2.82 -23.42 -3.06
N LYS A 86 2.86 -24.70 -2.65
CA LYS A 86 4.05 -25.55 -2.79
C LYS A 86 4.47 -25.70 -4.25
N ASN A 87 3.49 -25.94 -5.13
CA ASN A 87 3.68 -26.13 -6.57
C ASN A 87 2.70 -25.23 -7.32
N ALA A 88 3.12 -24.69 -8.46
CA ALA A 88 2.21 -24.00 -9.37
C ALA A 88 1.10 -24.96 -9.85
N ASN A 89 -0.14 -24.51 -9.82
CA ASN A 89 -1.29 -25.25 -10.30
C ASN A 89 -2.22 -24.31 -11.07
N GLU A 90 -2.44 -24.61 -12.35
CA GLU A 90 -3.19 -23.74 -13.27
C GLU A 90 -4.64 -23.52 -12.83
N GLY A 91 -5.28 -24.58 -12.36
CA GLY A 91 -6.67 -24.52 -11.90
C GLY A 91 -6.85 -23.70 -10.63
N ILE A 92 -5.86 -23.71 -9.73
CA ILE A 92 -5.83 -22.87 -8.52
C ILE A 92 -5.52 -21.42 -8.90
N PHE A 93 -4.57 -21.20 -9.79
CA PHE A 93 -4.18 -19.86 -10.25
C PHE A 93 -5.38 -19.07 -10.81
N PHE A 94 -6.13 -19.66 -11.74
CA PHE A 94 -7.32 -18.99 -12.30
C PHE A 94 -8.48 -18.89 -11.30
N GLU A 95 -8.62 -19.86 -10.39
CA GLU A 95 -9.62 -19.78 -9.33
C GLU A 95 -9.38 -18.59 -8.39
N ASP A 96 -8.13 -18.39 -7.97
CA ASP A 96 -7.76 -17.28 -7.10
C ASP A 96 -7.99 -15.93 -7.77
N ILE A 97 -7.63 -15.79 -9.04
CA ILE A 97 -7.91 -14.57 -9.80
C ILE A 97 -9.43 -14.35 -9.90
N LEU A 98 -10.20 -15.38 -10.26
CA LEU A 98 -11.66 -15.27 -10.36
C LEU A 98 -12.30 -14.88 -9.02
N LYS A 99 -11.79 -15.37 -7.88
CA LYS A 99 -12.24 -14.93 -6.55
C LYS A 99 -11.93 -13.45 -6.31
N ASP A 100 -10.69 -13.04 -6.57
CA ASP A 100 -10.20 -11.71 -6.24
C ASP A 100 -10.85 -10.62 -7.10
N ILE A 101 -11.22 -10.93 -8.34
CA ILE A 101 -12.00 -10.02 -9.21
C ILE A 101 -13.51 -10.06 -8.94
N GLY A 102 -13.98 -10.89 -8.00
CA GLY A 102 -15.39 -10.98 -7.61
C GLY A 102 -16.29 -11.76 -8.57
N HIS A 103 -15.74 -12.71 -9.35
CA HIS A 103 -16.53 -13.52 -10.27
C HIS A 103 -17.38 -14.58 -9.53
N ASN A 104 -18.66 -14.74 -9.91
CA ASN A 104 -19.63 -15.60 -9.20
C ASN A 104 -19.32 -17.12 -9.23
N LEU A 105 -18.61 -17.59 -10.26
CA LEU A 105 -18.26 -19.00 -10.45
C LEU A 105 -16.73 -19.23 -10.46
N PRO A 106 -16.01 -19.05 -9.33
CA PRO A 106 -14.56 -19.21 -9.34
C PRO A 106 -14.11 -20.68 -9.31
N PHE A 107 -14.90 -21.57 -8.69
CA PHE A 107 -14.52 -22.96 -8.42
C PHE A 107 -14.87 -23.95 -9.54
N ASN A 108 -15.87 -23.64 -10.37
CA ASN A 108 -16.49 -24.62 -11.26
C ASN A 108 -15.62 -24.91 -12.50
N GLY A 109 -15.39 -26.21 -12.77
CA GLY A 109 -14.76 -26.70 -14.00
C GLY A 109 -13.25 -26.92 -13.90
N LYS A 110 -12.68 -27.48 -14.98
CA LYS A 110 -11.23 -27.71 -15.14
C LYS A 110 -10.50 -26.39 -15.42
N ALA A 111 -9.17 -26.42 -15.35
CA ALA A 111 -8.31 -25.23 -15.52
C ALA A 111 -8.60 -24.45 -16.82
N ASN A 112 -8.73 -25.14 -17.95
CA ASN A 112 -9.06 -24.52 -19.24
C ASN A 112 -10.40 -23.76 -19.23
N ILE A 113 -11.43 -24.29 -18.54
CA ILE A 113 -12.73 -23.64 -18.40
C ILE A 113 -12.62 -22.40 -17.49
N LYS A 114 -11.81 -22.46 -16.44
CA LYS A 114 -11.55 -21.32 -15.56
C LYS A 114 -10.77 -20.22 -16.31
N ARG A 115 -9.81 -20.58 -17.16
CA ARG A 115 -9.06 -19.66 -18.03
C ARG A 115 -10.00 -18.93 -18.99
N ASP A 116 -10.76 -19.68 -19.79
CA ASP A 116 -11.71 -19.11 -20.77
C ASP A 116 -12.74 -18.19 -20.09
N ARG A 117 -13.23 -18.57 -18.90
CA ARG A 117 -14.10 -17.72 -18.09
C ARG A 117 -13.42 -16.41 -17.68
N LEU A 118 -12.19 -16.49 -17.18
CA LEU A 118 -11.42 -15.29 -16.81
C LEU A 118 -11.21 -14.38 -18.02
N SER A 119 -10.75 -14.93 -19.14
CA SER A 119 -10.51 -14.16 -20.37
C SER A 119 -11.78 -13.47 -20.85
N ARG A 120 -12.89 -14.20 -20.98
CA ARG A 120 -14.18 -13.63 -21.41
C ARG A 120 -14.65 -12.54 -20.46
N PHE A 121 -14.53 -12.77 -19.15
CA PHE A 121 -14.87 -11.75 -18.16
C PHE A 121 -14.04 -10.49 -18.36
N LEU A 122 -12.70 -10.59 -18.45
CA LEU A 122 -11.85 -9.42 -18.60
C LEU A 122 -12.05 -8.72 -19.96
N ILE A 123 -12.30 -9.47 -21.05
CA ILE A 123 -12.66 -8.91 -22.36
C ILE A 123 -13.96 -8.10 -22.24
N GLU A 124 -15.02 -8.68 -21.65
CA GLU A 124 -16.30 -7.98 -21.46
C GLU A 124 -16.14 -6.70 -20.63
N GLN A 125 -15.32 -6.74 -19.58
CA GLN A 125 -15.04 -5.54 -18.76
C GLN A 125 -14.23 -4.50 -19.55
N GLY A 126 -13.25 -4.95 -20.33
CA GLY A 126 -12.47 -4.12 -21.24
C GLY A 126 -13.33 -3.43 -22.29
N GLU A 127 -14.25 -4.16 -22.94
CA GLU A 127 -15.17 -3.62 -23.95
C GLU A 127 -16.19 -2.64 -23.37
N LYS A 128 -16.62 -2.84 -22.12
CA LYS A 128 -17.46 -1.86 -21.40
C LYS A 128 -16.71 -0.56 -21.11
N SER A 129 -15.39 -0.64 -20.94
CA SER A 129 -14.57 0.55 -20.81
C SER A 129 -14.46 1.27 -22.15
N ARG A 130 -14.58 2.60 -22.17
CA ARG A 130 -14.42 3.39 -23.41
C ARG A 130 -13.02 3.29 -24.03
N GLN A 131 -12.05 2.78 -23.26
CA GLN A 131 -10.65 2.75 -23.65
C GLN A 131 -10.18 1.37 -24.10
N HIS A 132 -11.03 0.33 -24.03
CA HIS A 132 -10.65 -1.06 -24.24
C HIS A 132 -9.44 -1.47 -23.39
N ARG A 133 -9.48 -1.16 -22.09
CA ARG A 133 -8.37 -1.38 -21.17
C ARG A 133 -8.80 -2.16 -19.94
N VAL A 134 -7.86 -2.92 -19.38
CA VAL A 134 -7.99 -3.59 -18.08
C VAL A 134 -6.68 -3.41 -17.32
N ILE A 135 -6.77 -3.02 -16.04
CA ILE A 135 -5.61 -2.88 -15.16
C ILE A 135 -5.66 -3.94 -14.07
N LEU A 136 -4.59 -4.71 -13.93
CA LEU A 136 -4.44 -5.71 -12.87
C LEU A 136 -3.27 -5.36 -11.96
N PHE A 137 -3.54 -5.15 -10.67
CA PHE A 137 -2.52 -5.16 -9.64
C PHE A 137 -2.36 -6.57 -9.08
N LEU A 138 -1.18 -7.16 -9.19
CA LEU A 138 -0.86 -8.45 -8.58
C LEU A 138 -0.02 -8.18 -7.33
N ASP A 139 -0.65 -8.19 -6.16
CA ASP A 139 -0.01 -7.99 -4.87
C ASP A 139 0.68 -9.27 -4.41
N GLU A 140 1.79 -9.16 -3.67
CA GLU A 140 2.67 -10.28 -3.31
C GLU A 140 3.25 -11.04 -4.53
N ALA A 141 3.45 -10.35 -5.67
CA ALA A 141 3.86 -10.98 -6.94
C ALA A 141 5.24 -11.67 -6.91
N HIS A 142 6.09 -11.38 -5.92
CA HIS A 142 7.34 -12.13 -5.68
C HIS A 142 7.11 -13.64 -5.44
N ARG A 143 5.87 -14.06 -5.15
CA ARG A 143 5.46 -15.46 -5.01
C ARG A 143 5.17 -16.15 -6.34
N LEU A 144 5.10 -15.41 -7.44
CA LEU A 144 4.84 -15.99 -8.75
C LEU A 144 6.05 -16.80 -9.22
N GLN A 145 5.75 -17.91 -9.90
CA GLN A 145 6.73 -18.78 -10.54
C GLN A 145 6.64 -18.58 -12.05
N GLU A 146 7.66 -18.99 -12.81
CA GLU A 146 7.69 -18.84 -14.28
C GLU A 146 6.41 -19.38 -14.96
N LEU A 147 5.86 -20.50 -14.48
CA LEU A 147 4.60 -21.06 -14.97
C LEU A 147 3.41 -20.11 -14.82
N HIS A 148 3.32 -19.37 -13.71
CA HIS A 148 2.25 -18.39 -13.51
C HIS A 148 2.33 -17.25 -14.54
N TYR A 149 3.53 -16.79 -14.88
CA TYR A 149 3.72 -15.79 -15.94
C TYR A 149 3.35 -16.35 -17.33
N GLY A 150 3.59 -17.64 -17.57
CA GLY A 150 3.13 -18.32 -18.79
C GLY A 150 1.60 -18.33 -18.90
N TRP A 151 0.88 -18.71 -17.83
CA TRP A 151 -0.58 -18.68 -17.82
C TRP A 151 -1.15 -17.26 -17.93
N LEU A 152 -0.50 -16.27 -17.33
CA LEU A 152 -0.88 -14.87 -17.48
C LEU A 152 -0.62 -14.34 -18.89
N MET A 153 0.42 -14.83 -19.57
CA MET A 153 0.70 -14.51 -20.97
C MET A 153 -0.40 -15.03 -21.89
N ASP A 154 -0.97 -16.21 -21.62
CA ASP A 154 -2.11 -16.72 -22.39
C ASP A 154 -3.30 -15.75 -22.28
N ILE A 155 -3.64 -15.29 -21.07
CA ILE A 155 -4.68 -14.28 -20.85
C ILE A 155 -4.35 -12.98 -21.59
N TYR A 156 -3.10 -12.50 -21.49
CA TYR A 156 -2.66 -11.29 -22.18
C TYR A 156 -2.90 -11.40 -23.69
N ASN A 157 -2.51 -12.52 -24.31
CA ASN A 157 -2.65 -12.71 -25.75
C ASN A 157 -4.12 -12.84 -26.18
N GLU A 158 -4.96 -13.51 -25.37
CA GLU A 158 -6.39 -13.63 -25.63
C GLU A 158 -7.10 -12.26 -25.58
N LEU A 159 -6.73 -11.39 -24.64
CA LEU A 159 -7.25 -10.02 -24.56
C LEU A 159 -6.76 -9.14 -25.73
N ASP A 160 -5.46 -9.21 -26.05
CA ASP A 160 -4.87 -8.45 -27.16
C ASP A 160 -5.51 -8.83 -28.51
N PHE A 161 -5.78 -10.12 -28.72
CA PHE A 161 -6.51 -10.61 -29.90
C PHE A 161 -7.93 -10.03 -29.99
N ALA A 162 -8.60 -9.82 -28.85
CA ALA A 162 -9.90 -9.17 -28.77
C ALA A 162 -9.83 -7.63 -28.84
N GLY A 163 -8.64 -7.05 -29.00
CA GLY A 163 -8.43 -5.60 -29.02
C GLY A 163 -8.50 -4.93 -27.65
N VAL A 164 -8.42 -5.70 -26.56
CA VAL A 164 -8.41 -5.21 -25.18
C VAL A 164 -6.99 -5.15 -24.65
N HIS A 165 -6.55 -3.97 -24.25
CA HIS A 165 -5.21 -3.73 -23.72
C HIS A 165 -5.14 -4.06 -22.22
N LEU A 166 -4.30 -5.04 -21.87
CA LEU A 166 -4.03 -5.43 -20.49
C LEU A 166 -2.77 -4.74 -19.97
N THR A 167 -2.88 -4.05 -18.84
CA THR A 167 -1.72 -3.56 -18.07
C THR A 167 -1.62 -4.33 -16.75
N VAL A 168 -0.49 -5.01 -16.53
CA VAL A 168 -0.22 -5.77 -15.30
C VAL A 168 0.83 -5.05 -14.45
N ILE A 169 0.46 -4.66 -13.24
CA ILE A 169 1.36 -4.04 -12.27
C ILE A 169 1.66 -5.07 -11.18
N LEU A 170 2.88 -5.62 -11.22
CA LEU A 170 3.38 -6.59 -10.24
C LEU A 170 3.86 -5.83 -9.00
N VAL A 171 3.26 -6.09 -7.84
CA VAL A 171 3.63 -5.44 -6.59
C VAL A 171 4.19 -6.45 -5.61
N GLY A 172 5.33 -6.16 -5.00
CA GLY A 172 5.94 -7.09 -4.06
C GLY A 172 7.24 -6.62 -3.43
N GLN A 173 8.04 -7.58 -3.00
CA GLN A 173 9.31 -7.35 -2.32
C GLN A 173 10.48 -7.31 -3.33
N ASN A 174 11.69 -7.04 -2.85
CA ASN A 174 12.89 -6.88 -3.70
C ASN A 174 13.21 -8.14 -4.53
N GLU A 175 12.69 -9.29 -4.11
CA GLU A 175 12.75 -10.56 -4.83
C GLU A 175 12.19 -10.48 -6.25
N LEU A 176 11.25 -9.56 -6.52
CA LEU A 176 10.78 -9.29 -7.88
C LEU A 176 11.90 -8.81 -8.81
N LEU A 177 12.85 -8.02 -8.30
CA LEU A 177 14.01 -7.60 -9.09
C LEU A 177 14.95 -8.77 -9.38
N TYR A 178 15.11 -9.69 -8.42
CA TYR A 178 15.89 -10.91 -8.64
C TYR A 178 15.23 -11.80 -9.70
N GLN A 179 13.90 -11.95 -9.66
CA GLN A 179 13.13 -12.66 -10.69
C GLN A 179 13.31 -12.01 -12.06
N ARG A 180 13.16 -10.69 -12.16
CA ARG A 180 13.38 -9.95 -13.41
C ARG A 180 14.80 -10.17 -13.95
N THR A 181 15.81 -10.07 -13.08
CA THR A 181 17.21 -10.31 -13.43
C THR A 181 17.42 -11.73 -13.95
N ALA A 182 16.81 -12.73 -13.32
CA ALA A 182 16.85 -14.12 -13.76
C ALA A 182 16.22 -14.29 -15.15
N PHE A 183 15.06 -13.68 -15.40
CA PHE A 183 14.41 -13.69 -16.72
C PHE A 183 15.24 -13.01 -17.81
N ILE A 184 15.93 -11.90 -17.49
CA ILE A 184 16.85 -11.23 -18.43
C ILE A 184 17.99 -12.18 -18.81
N ARG A 185 18.63 -12.80 -17.82
CA ARG A 185 19.73 -13.77 -18.05
C ARG A 185 19.28 -14.99 -18.84
N ALA A 186 18.07 -15.47 -18.57
CA ALA A 186 17.44 -16.58 -19.30
C ALA A 186 16.85 -16.18 -20.66
N LYS A 187 17.05 -14.92 -21.11
CA LYS A 187 16.55 -14.37 -22.39
C LYS A 187 15.04 -14.53 -22.57
N LYS A 188 14.26 -14.42 -21.49
CA LYS A 188 12.79 -14.51 -21.50
C LYS A 188 12.15 -13.18 -21.89
N ALA A 189 12.56 -12.63 -23.03
CA ALA A 189 12.14 -11.31 -23.51
C ALA A 189 10.62 -11.15 -23.58
N GLN A 190 9.91 -12.24 -23.91
CA GLN A 190 8.46 -12.28 -23.99
C GLN A 190 7.74 -12.01 -22.66
N LEU A 191 8.33 -12.41 -21.52
CA LEU A 191 7.77 -12.16 -20.18
C LEU A 191 8.11 -10.75 -19.71
N ILE A 192 9.37 -10.35 -19.93
CA ILE A 192 9.86 -9.03 -19.53
C ILE A 192 9.09 -7.93 -20.26
N GLY A 193 8.94 -8.06 -21.58
CA GLY A 193 8.24 -7.11 -22.43
C GLY A 193 6.75 -6.95 -22.12
N ARG A 194 6.13 -7.93 -21.44
CA ARG A 194 4.71 -7.87 -21.05
C ARG A 194 4.50 -7.42 -19.61
N PHE A 195 5.38 -7.78 -18.68
CA PHE A 195 5.09 -7.65 -17.25
C PHE A 195 6.11 -6.81 -16.47
N MET A 196 7.27 -6.52 -17.04
CA MET A 196 8.42 -6.01 -16.27
C MET A 196 9.20 -4.91 -17.01
N VAL A 197 8.51 -4.13 -17.85
CA VAL A 197 9.13 -3.08 -18.69
C VAL A 197 9.51 -1.87 -17.85
N HIS A 198 8.62 -1.48 -16.94
CA HIS A 198 8.87 -0.39 -16.00
C HIS A 198 9.14 -0.91 -14.59
N GLU A 199 9.86 -0.10 -13.82
CA GLU A 199 10.21 -0.36 -12.43
C GLU A 199 9.92 0.88 -11.61
N TYR A 200 9.44 0.68 -10.39
CA TYR A 200 9.26 1.72 -9.39
C TYR A 200 9.62 1.16 -8.02
N GLU A 201 10.55 1.83 -7.34
CA GLU A 201 10.90 1.53 -5.96
C GLU A 201 9.96 2.28 -5.03
N PHE A 202 9.07 1.55 -4.36
CA PHE A 202 8.21 2.08 -3.31
C PHE A 202 9.00 2.16 -2.02
N THR A 203 9.02 3.35 -1.41
CA THR A 203 9.89 3.64 -0.27
C THR A 203 9.13 4.02 0.99
N GLY A 204 9.78 3.91 2.14
CA GLY A 204 9.29 4.46 3.40
C GLY A 204 9.59 5.95 3.53
N ILE A 205 9.38 6.49 4.73
CA ILE A 205 9.65 7.90 5.01
C ILE A 205 11.15 8.10 5.20
N LYS A 206 11.75 8.95 4.38
CA LYS A 206 13.20 9.22 4.38
C LYS A 206 13.56 10.56 5.00
N ASP A 207 12.65 11.53 4.93
CA ASP A 207 12.93 12.90 5.36
C ASP A 207 11.68 13.60 5.91
N LEU A 208 11.85 14.85 6.33
CA LEU A 208 10.78 15.68 6.87
C LEU A 208 9.71 16.05 5.84
N LYS A 209 10.05 16.06 4.54
CA LYS A 209 9.07 16.35 3.48
C LYS A 209 8.04 15.24 3.37
N ASP A 210 8.44 14.00 3.62
CA ASP A 210 7.53 12.85 3.66
C ASP A 210 6.87 12.67 5.04
N LEU A 211 7.57 12.98 6.14
CA LEU A 211 7.03 12.81 7.49
C LEU A 211 5.95 13.85 7.85
N LYS A 212 6.17 15.14 7.52
CA LYS A 212 5.25 16.22 7.89
C LYS A 212 3.83 16.03 7.32
N PRO A 213 3.65 15.68 6.03
CA PRO A 213 2.32 15.38 5.48
C PRO A 213 1.64 14.19 6.14
N CYS A 214 2.39 13.12 6.44
CA CYS A 214 1.82 11.96 7.15
C CYS A 214 1.24 12.34 8.51
N LEU A 215 1.98 13.16 9.28
CA LEU A 215 1.53 13.66 10.58
C LEU A 215 0.35 14.64 10.44
N SER A 216 0.38 15.51 9.43
CA SER A 216 -0.73 16.41 9.10
C SER A 216 -2.03 15.64 8.80
N GLY A 217 -1.94 14.42 8.28
CA GLY A 217 -3.12 13.56 8.08
C GLY A 217 -3.87 13.25 9.38
N TYR A 218 -3.16 13.12 10.52
CA TYR A 218 -3.80 12.97 11.84
C TYR A 218 -4.35 14.28 12.38
N ASP A 219 -3.80 15.41 11.94
CA ASP A 219 -4.20 16.74 12.38
C ASP A 219 -5.44 17.26 11.65
N ASN A 220 -5.52 17.03 10.33
CA ASN A 220 -6.43 17.76 9.44
C ASN A 220 -7.27 16.86 8.52
N ASP A 221 -6.72 15.73 8.05
CA ASP A 221 -7.37 14.89 7.02
C ASP A 221 -8.05 13.63 7.58
N SER A 222 -8.08 13.54 8.91
CA SER A 222 -8.72 12.46 9.65
C SER A 222 -9.85 13.02 10.47
N GLU A 223 -10.89 12.21 10.67
CA GLU A 223 -12.06 12.64 11.44
C GLU A 223 -12.79 11.45 12.04
N TYR A 224 -13.09 11.51 13.34
CA TYR A 224 -13.95 10.52 13.97
C TYR A 224 -14.67 11.06 15.22
N PRO A 225 -16.01 10.87 15.33
CA PRO A 225 -16.92 10.31 14.31
C PRO A 225 -16.95 11.13 13.02
N ILE A 226 -17.33 10.52 11.90
CA ILE A 226 -17.43 11.22 10.61
C ILE A 226 -18.49 12.33 10.72
N GLY A 227 -18.14 13.55 10.28
CA GLY A 227 -19.00 14.74 10.36
C GLY A 227 -18.96 15.50 11.70
N SER A 228 -18.11 15.09 12.65
CA SER A 228 -17.92 15.75 13.95
C SER A 228 -16.94 16.94 13.92
N GLY A 229 -16.08 17.07 12.91
CA GLY A 229 -14.96 18.02 12.89
C GLY A 229 -13.85 17.70 13.90
N TRP A 230 -13.83 16.48 14.46
CA TRP A 230 -12.80 16.04 15.40
C TRP A 230 -11.76 15.18 14.70
N SER A 231 -10.59 15.77 14.45
CA SER A 231 -9.43 15.04 13.96
C SER A 231 -8.85 14.09 15.00
N TYR A 232 -8.05 13.12 14.56
CA TYR A 232 -7.47 12.15 15.47
C TYR A 232 -6.56 12.83 16.50
N ALA A 233 -5.72 13.78 16.08
CA ALA A 233 -4.87 14.53 16.99
C ALA A 233 -5.69 15.31 18.03
N ARG A 234 -6.72 16.04 17.58
CA ARG A 234 -7.62 16.78 18.47
C ARG A 234 -8.35 15.87 19.45
N TYR A 235 -8.83 14.71 18.99
CA TYR A 235 -9.53 13.75 19.83
C TYR A 235 -8.67 13.24 20.99
N PHE A 236 -7.37 13.02 20.79
CA PHE A 236 -6.46 12.54 21.84
C PHE A 236 -5.80 13.66 22.65
N PHE A 237 -5.64 14.87 22.10
CA PHE A 237 -5.04 16.01 22.79
C PHE A 237 -5.88 17.28 22.59
N PRO A 238 -7.12 17.34 23.14
CA PRO A 238 -8.07 18.41 22.85
C PRO A 238 -7.55 19.80 23.24
N THR A 239 -7.06 19.94 24.48
CA THR A 239 -6.59 21.22 25.01
C THR A 239 -5.41 21.77 24.21
N ALA A 240 -4.36 20.97 24.03
CA ALA A 240 -3.18 21.38 23.28
C ALA A 240 -3.50 21.65 21.80
N PHE A 241 -4.40 20.86 21.19
CA PHE A 241 -4.82 21.12 19.82
C PHE A 241 -5.56 22.45 19.69
N ASP A 242 -6.45 22.78 20.63
CA ASP A 242 -7.16 24.05 20.67
C ASP A 242 -6.19 25.23 20.97
N GLU A 243 -5.05 24.98 21.62
CA GLU A 243 -3.95 25.94 21.82
C GLU A 243 -3.00 26.07 20.60
N GLY A 244 -3.22 25.28 19.54
CA GLY A 244 -2.46 25.37 18.28
C GLY A 244 -1.36 24.33 18.11
N TYR A 245 -1.21 23.39 19.04
CA TYR A 245 -0.29 22.26 18.87
C TYR A 245 -0.79 21.28 17.80
N ARG A 246 0.13 20.75 17.00
CA ARG A 246 -0.16 19.81 15.91
C ARG A 246 0.89 18.72 15.86
N LEU A 247 0.51 17.50 15.48
CA LEU A 247 1.47 16.40 15.33
C LEU A 247 2.50 16.70 14.25
N ASN A 248 2.14 17.43 13.18
CA ASN A 248 3.09 17.83 12.14
C ASN A 248 4.25 18.70 12.66
N GLN A 249 4.07 19.40 13.78
CA GLN A 249 5.12 20.19 14.44
C GLN A 249 6.14 19.28 15.15
N CYS A 250 5.76 18.05 15.51
CA CYS A 250 6.64 17.05 16.13
C CYS A 250 7.51 16.29 15.12
N ALA A 251 7.43 16.59 13.81
CA ALA A 251 8.15 15.84 12.78
C ALA A 251 9.68 15.86 12.98
N GLU A 252 10.24 16.99 13.40
CA GLU A 252 11.68 17.16 13.63
C GLU A 252 12.15 16.30 14.81
N ASP A 253 11.43 16.38 15.94
CA ASP A 253 11.69 15.55 17.11
C ASP A 253 11.59 14.06 16.79
N LEU A 254 10.53 13.65 16.08
CA LEU A 254 10.34 12.25 15.67
C LEU A 254 11.51 11.77 14.80
N MET A 255 11.87 12.52 13.76
CA MET A 255 12.97 12.16 12.86
C MET A 255 14.31 12.07 13.59
N GLU A 256 14.58 13.01 14.51
CA GLU A 256 15.77 12.99 15.34
C GLU A 256 15.81 11.75 16.24
N VAL A 257 14.71 11.42 16.93
CA VAL A 257 14.64 10.24 17.80
C VAL A 257 14.78 8.94 17.01
N PHE A 258 14.12 8.82 15.85
CA PHE A 258 14.31 7.67 14.96
C PHE A 258 15.78 7.51 14.55
N THR A 259 16.45 8.60 14.18
CA THR A 259 17.85 8.60 13.76
C THR A 259 18.79 8.24 14.91
N GLU A 260 18.54 8.81 16.09
CA GLU A 260 19.35 8.56 17.28
C GLU A 260 19.23 7.11 17.76
N LEU A 261 18.02 6.55 17.78
CA LEU A 261 17.81 5.14 18.12
C LEU A 261 18.51 4.20 17.12
N ARG A 262 18.50 4.52 15.82
CA ARG A 262 19.26 3.76 14.81
C ARG A 262 20.77 3.83 15.09
N ARG A 263 21.28 5.03 15.38
CA ARG A 263 22.69 5.25 15.69
C ARG A 263 23.12 4.45 16.93
N LYS A 264 22.32 4.49 18.01
CA LYS A 264 22.55 3.70 19.24
C LYS A 264 22.57 2.19 18.96
N ALA A 265 21.75 1.72 18.02
CA ALA A 265 21.69 0.32 17.60
C ALA A 265 22.79 -0.09 16.59
N GLY A 266 23.66 0.83 16.16
CA GLY A 266 24.73 0.55 15.19
C GLY A 266 24.24 0.36 13.74
N LEU A 267 23.02 0.78 13.42
CA LEU A 267 22.45 0.69 12.08
C LEU A 267 23.05 1.76 11.18
N THR A 268 23.68 1.34 10.07
CA THR A 268 24.44 2.23 9.18
C THR A 268 23.73 2.57 7.88
N LYS A 269 22.71 1.79 7.50
CA LYS A 269 21.90 2.07 6.30
C LYS A 269 21.15 3.41 6.45
N PRO A 270 20.94 4.15 5.35
CA PRO A 270 20.16 5.38 5.34
C PRO A 270 18.80 5.22 6.04
N VAL A 271 18.34 6.28 6.70
CA VAL A 271 17.05 6.28 7.38
C VAL A 271 15.93 6.10 6.36
N GLU A 272 15.12 5.09 6.59
CA GLU A 272 13.87 4.85 5.90
C GLU A 272 12.91 4.23 6.90
N ILE A 273 11.84 4.94 7.26
CA ILE A 273 10.89 4.50 8.28
C ILE A 273 9.70 3.83 7.56
N PRO A 274 9.47 2.52 7.76
CA PRO A 274 8.30 1.85 7.19
C PRO A 274 7.02 2.40 7.81
N MET A 275 5.98 2.55 6.99
CA MET A 275 4.70 3.05 7.45
C MET A 275 4.14 2.28 8.64
N GLN A 276 4.31 0.96 8.70
CA GLN A 276 3.87 0.18 9.87
C GLN A 276 4.47 0.69 11.19
N TYR A 277 5.77 0.99 11.21
CA TYR A 277 6.43 1.41 12.45
C TYR A 277 6.08 2.85 12.80
N LEU A 278 5.96 3.73 11.79
CA LEU A 278 5.46 5.08 12.04
C LEU A 278 4.04 5.06 12.64
N THR A 279 3.11 4.31 12.03
CA THR A 279 1.73 4.28 12.51
C THR A 279 1.65 3.68 13.91
N LEU A 280 2.41 2.62 14.20
CA LEU A 280 2.47 2.03 15.54
C LEU A 280 3.03 3.01 16.58
N THR A 281 4.06 3.78 16.23
CA THR A 281 4.59 4.84 17.10
C THR A 281 3.54 5.90 17.41
N ILE A 282 2.85 6.42 16.38
CA ILE A 282 1.84 7.46 16.56
C ILE A 282 0.65 6.92 17.35
N GLU A 283 0.14 5.74 17.00
CA GLU A 283 -0.96 5.08 17.71
C GLU A 283 -0.62 4.85 19.18
N TYR A 284 0.60 4.38 19.48
CA TYR A 284 1.06 4.21 20.85
C TYR A 284 1.04 5.55 21.58
N ALA A 285 1.64 6.59 21.02
CA ALA A 285 1.73 7.90 21.65
C ALA A 285 0.33 8.51 21.92
N LEU A 286 -0.56 8.50 20.92
CA LEU A 286 -1.92 9.01 21.05
C LEU A 286 -2.71 8.26 22.13
N ARG A 287 -2.66 6.93 22.12
CA ARG A 287 -3.42 6.09 23.06
C ARG A 287 -2.88 6.15 24.49
N LYS A 288 -1.55 6.15 24.63
CA LYS A 288 -0.86 6.08 25.93
C LYS A 288 -0.84 7.43 26.61
N PHE A 289 -0.48 8.48 25.90
CA PHE A 289 -0.24 9.81 26.48
C PHE A 289 -1.41 10.78 26.31
N GLY A 290 -2.33 10.50 25.37
CA GLY A 290 -3.52 11.33 25.17
C GLY A 290 -4.61 11.14 26.24
N ALA A 291 -5.74 11.80 26.03
CA ALA A 291 -6.84 11.94 26.98
C ALA A 291 -7.56 10.63 27.37
N ASN A 292 -7.33 9.53 26.65
CA ASN A 292 -7.81 8.19 27.02
C ASN A 292 -6.78 7.35 27.81
N GLY A 293 -5.58 7.88 27.99
CA GLY A 293 -4.47 7.26 28.71
C GLY A 293 -4.02 8.12 29.89
N GLU A 294 -2.79 8.61 29.84
CA GLU A 294 -2.18 9.43 30.91
C GLU A 294 -2.66 10.89 30.90
N ASN A 295 -3.32 11.34 29.82
CA ASN A 295 -3.86 12.70 29.69
C ASN A 295 -2.79 13.78 29.92
N LEU A 296 -1.65 13.63 29.25
CA LEU A 296 -0.57 14.62 29.27
C LEU A 296 -0.95 15.86 28.45
N GLU A 297 -0.35 17.00 28.78
CA GLU A 297 -0.55 18.25 28.03
C GLU A 297 -0.10 18.09 26.57
N TRP A 298 1.14 17.63 26.36
CA TRP A 298 1.67 17.37 25.01
C TRP A 298 2.81 16.34 25.00
N LEU A 299 3.26 15.99 23.79
CA LEU A 299 4.30 15.00 23.54
C LEU A 299 5.70 15.62 23.59
N SER A 300 6.64 14.94 24.25
CA SER A 300 8.05 15.31 24.35
C SER A 300 8.93 14.29 23.61
N LYS A 301 10.21 14.61 23.40
CA LYS A 301 11.18 13.65 22.83
C LYS A 301 11.25 12.32 23.61
N ALA A 302 11.10 12.35 24.94
CA ALA A 302 11.11 11.13 25.75
C ALA A 302 9.89 10.24 25.46
N HIS A 303 8.71 10.85 25.27
CA HIS A 303 7.49 10.13 24.88
C HIS A 303 7.65 9.48 23.49
N TRP A 304 8.32 10.18 22.56
CA TRP A 304 8.63 9.61 21.25
C TRP A 304 9.66 8.48 21.31
N GLU A 305 10.70 8.59 22.14
CA GLU A 305 11.67 7.51 22.34
C GLU A 305 11.01 6.24 22.88
N GLU A 306 10.10 6.39 23.84
CA GLU A 306 9.28 5.26 24.33
C GLU A 306 8.39 4.70 23.22
N ALA A 307 7.63 5.55 22.52
CA ALA A 307 6.69 5.11 21.48
C ALA A 307 7.40 4.39 20.31
N ILE A 308 8.58 4.87 19.89
CA ILE A 308 9.39 4.24 18.85
C ILE A 308 9.94 2.90 19.34
N THR A 309 10.46 2.84 20.57
CA THR A 309 10.94 1.58 21.17
C THR A 309 9.81 0.54 21.25
N ARG A 310 8.61 0.96 21.68
CA ARG A 310 7.44 0.08 21.80
C ARG A 310 6.86 -0.36 20.45
N SER A 311 7.14 0.36 19.36
CA SER A 311 6.73 -0.04 18.01
C SER A 311 7.47 -1.28 17.48
N GLY A 312 8.61 -1.64 18.09
CA GLY A 312 9.49 -2.72 17.62
C GLY A 312 10.31 -2.35 16.38
N TYR A 313 10.45 -1.06 16.09
CA TYR A 313 11.16 -0.57 14.90
C TYR A 313 12.63 -0.98 14.90
N VAL A 314 13.34 -0.74 16.00
CA VAL A 314 14.80 -0.97 16.09
C VAL A 314 15.09 -2.46 15.94
N GLU A 315 14.33 -3.33 16.62
CA GLU A 315 14.47 -4.78 16.53
C GLU A 315 14.23 -5.27 15.10
N SER A 316 13.26 -4.69 14.39
CA SER A 316 13.03 -5.03 12.99
C SER A 316 14.16 -4.59 12.07
N GLU A 317 14.73 -3.40 12.27
CA GLU A 317 15.83 -2.92 11.43
C GLU A 317 17.11 -3.73 11.67
N ILE A 318 17.39 -4.11 12.92
CA ILE A 318 18.52 -5.01 13.25
C ILE A 318 18.37 -6.33 12.50
N TYR A 319 17.17 -6.93 12.52
CA TYR A 319 16.91 -8.17 11.78
C TYR A 319 17.11 -8.02 10.26
N LEU A 320 16.69 -6.89 9.69
CA LEU A 320 16.87 -6.58 8.27
C LEU A 320 18.32 -6.24 7.88
N ASP A 321 19.18 -5.86 8.83
CA ASP A 321 20.61 -5.65 8.58
C ASP A 321 21.41 -6.96 8.60
N ILE A 322 20.88 -8.01 9.25
CA ILE A 322 21.51 -9.32 9.34
C ILE A 322 21.23 -10.19 8.09
N ILE A 323 20.13 -9.93 7.38
CA ILE A 323 19.66 -10.71 6.21
C ILE A 323 20.09 -10.04 4.90
#